data_AF-A0AAW2VQ05-F1
#
_entry.id   AF-A0AAW2VQ05-F1
#
_cell.length_a   1.000
_cell.length_b   1.000
_cell.length_c   1.000
_cell.angle_alpha   90.00
_cell.angle_beta   90.00
_cell.angle_gamma   90.00
#
_symmetry.space_group_name_H-M   'P 1'
#
loop_
_entity.id
_entity.type
_entity.pdbx_description
1 polymer ?
#
loop_
_entity_poly.entity_id
_entity_poly.type
_entity_poly.pdbx_seq_one_letter_code
_entity_poly.pdbx_strand_id
1 'polypeptide(L)'
;MEVYVDDMLVKSKEAHHHVEDLNETFAVLRKYRLKLNFAKCAFEVSGGRFLGFMVTQRGIEANPDKIKAILDVGPPPNINEVQQLTGRIAALSRFISKSAEKDLPFF
;
A
#
# COMPACT_ATOMS: atom_id res chain seq x y z
N MET A 1 2.38 15.46 -3.73
CA MET A 1 2.95 14.72 -2.58
C MET A 1 1.81 14.25 -1.70
N GLU A 2 1.81 12.99 -1.29
CA GLU A 2 0.92 12.42 -0.27
C GLU A 2 1.75 12.10 0.98
N VAL A 3 1.22 12.36 2.17
CA VAL A 3 1.94 12.14 3.43
C VAL A 3 1.00 11.54 4.47
N TYR A 4 1.49 10.54 5.17
CA TYR A 4 0.82 9.97 6.34
C TYR A 4 1.87 9.69 7.43
N VAL A 5 1.85 10.51 8.49
CA VAL A 5 2.83 10.44 9.59
C VAL A 5 4.27 10.48 9.05
N ASP A 6 4.98 9.34 9.05
CA ASP A 6 6.36 9.19 8.58
C ASP A 6 6.47 8.63 7.15
N ASP A 7 5.37 8.16 6.57
CA ASP A 7 5.31 7.65 5.20
C ASP A 7 4.99 8.78 4.21
N MET A 8 5.86 8.96 3.21
CA MET A 8 5.70 9.95 2.14
C MET A 8 5.71 9.31 0.76
N LEU A 9 4.84 9.80 -0.13
CA LEU A 9 4.80 9.42 -1.54
C LEU A 9 4.88 10.66 -2.43
N VAL A 10 5.89 10.70 -3.29
CA VAL A 10 6.01 11.69 -4.36
C VAL A 10 5.65 10.99 -5.67
N LYS A 11 4.69 11.54 -6.41
CA LYS A 11 4.20 10.99 -7.67
C LYS A 11 4.03 12.13 -8.66
N SER A 12 4.33 11.86 -9.91
CA SER A 12 4.27 12.81 -11.01
C SER A 12 3.46 12.20 -12.14
N LYS A 13 2.75 13.04 -12.90
CA LYS A 13 1.96 12.55 -14.05
C LYS A 13 2.87 12.04 -15.17
N GLU A 14 4.03 12.67 -15.32
CA GLU A 14 4.99 12.39 -16.38
C GLU A 14 6.38 12.23 -15.76
N ALA A 15 7.18 11.31 -16.31
CA ALA A 15 8.47 10.97 -15.73
C ALA A 15 9.47 12.15 -15.74
N HIS A 16 9.42 13.01 -16.77
CA HIS A 16 10.36 14.12 -16.89
C HIS A 16 10.13 15.22 -15.84
N HIS A 17 8.89 15.40 -15.36
CA HIS A 17 8.58 16.31 -14.25
C HIS A 17 9.00 15.76 -12.87
N HIS A 18 9.28 14.45 -12.76
CA HIS A 18 9.49 13.82 -11.46
C HIS A 18 10.72 14.35 -10.72
N VAL A 19 11.77 14.71 -11.45
CA VAL A 19 12.98 15.31 -10.87
C VAL A 19 12.67 16.69 -10.28
N GLU A 20 11.83 17.49 -10.92
CA GLU A 20 11.40 18.81 -10.43
C GLU A 20 10.54 18.66 -9.16
N ASP A 21 9.55 17.76 -9.18
CA ASP A 21 8.70 17.45 -8.02
C ASP A 21 9.51 16.95 -6.81
N LEU A 22 10.54 16.11 -7.06
CA LEU A 22 11.47 15.65 -6.02
C LEU A 22 12.31 16.80 -5.47
N ASN A 23 12.79 17.70 -6.32
CA ASN A 23 13.57 18.86 -5.89
C ASN A 23 12.75 19.77 -4.97
N GLU A 24 11.51 20.06 -5.32
CA GLU A 24 10.59 20.83 -4.47
C GLU A 24 10.32 20.11 -3.14
N THR A 25 10.04 18.81 -3.19
CA THR A 25 9.82 17.99 -1.99
C THR A 25 11.04 18.04 -1.07
N PHE A 26 12.25 17.85 -1.59
CA PHE A 26 13.47 17.90 -0.81
C PHE A 26 13.76 19.31 -0.26
N ALA A 27 13.37 20.37 -0.97
CA ALA A 27 13.47 21.74 -0.45
C ALA A 27 12.60 21.93 0.79
N VAL A 28 11.37 21.41 0.78
CA VAL A 28 10.47 21.42 1.94
C VAL A 28 11.05 20.60 3.10
N LEU A 29 11.53 19.37 2.84
CA LEU A 29 12.14 18.54 3.89
C LEU A 29 13.33 19.24 4.56
N ARG A 30 14.22 19.86 3.76
CA ARG A 30 15.36 20.64 4.28
C ARG A 30 14.90 21.84 5.09
N LYS A 31 13.89 22.59 4.63
CA LYS A 31 13.34 23.75 5.34
C LYS A 31 12.87 23.39 6.76
N TYR A 32 12.20 22.24 6.91
CA TYR A 32 11.68 21.77 8.19
C TYR A 32 12.63 20.81 8.93
N ARG A 33 13.86 20.61 8.44
CA ARG A 33 14.88 19.72 9.01
C ARG A 33 14.41 18.27 9.17
N LEU A 34 13.50 17.83 8.31
CA LEU A 34 13.08 16.44 8.22
C LEU A 34 14.18 15.62 7.54
N LYS A 35 14.42 14.41 8.05
CA LYS A 35 15.43 13.50 7.52
C LYS A 35 14.77 12.25 6.97
N LEU A 36 15.20 11.83 5.79
CA LEU A 36 14.78 10.58 5.18
C LEU A 36 15.70 9.44 5.64
N ASN A 37 15.13 8.25 5.82
CA ASN A 37 15.90 7.04 5.99
C ASN A 37 16.18 6.43 4.61
N PHE A 38 17.36 6.69 4.06
CA PHE A 38 17.74 6.22 2.72
C PHE A 38 17.58 4.72 2.51
N ALA A 39 17.77 3.89 3.55
CA ALA A 39 17.61 2.44 3.44
C ALA A 39 16.14 2.01 3.22
N LYS A 40 15.18 2.88 3.54
CA LYS A 40 13.74 2.65 3.35
C LYS A 40 13.16 3.42 2.16
N CYS A 41 13.91 4.35 1.57
CA CYS A 41 13.46 5.10 0.41
C CYS A 41 13.61 4.28 -0.87
N ALA A 42 12.56 4.30 -1.70
CA ALA A 42 12.62 3.82 -3.08
C ALA A 42 12.42 5.01 -4.01
N PHE A 43 13.26 5.13 -5.04
CA PHE A 43 13.23 6.21 -6.02
C PHE A 43 13.10 5.63 -7.43
N GLU A 44 12.55 6.43 -8.36
CA GLU A 44 12.40 6.11 -9.79
C GLU A 44 11.71 4.76 -10.07
N VAL A 45 10.75 4.40 -9.23
CA VAL A 45 9.94 3.19 -9.44
C VAL A 45 8.67 3.53 -10.23
N SER A 46 8.29 2.66 -11.17
CA SER A 46 7.01 2.76 -11.91
C SER A 46 5.79 2.45 -11.05
N GLY A 47 6.02 1.86 -9.88
CA GLY A 47 5.05 1.65 -8.82
C GLY A 47 5.74 1.14 -7.55
N GLY A 48 5.11 1.35 -6.40
CA GLY A 48 5.73 1.03 -5.11
C GLY A 48 4.71 0.76 -4.02
N ARG A 49 5.19 0.16 -2.91
CA ARG A 49 4.38 -0.02 -1.71
C ARG A 49 4.24 1.29 -0.95
N PHE A 50 3.01 1.67 -0.61
CA PHE A 50 2.70 2.81 0.24
C PHE A 50 1.52 2.48 1.14
N LEU A 51 1.67 2.64 2.47
CA LEU A 51 0.64 2.32 3.48
C LEU A 51 0.01 0.92 3.31
N GLY A 52 0.82 -0.06 2.90
CA GLY A 52 0.37 -1.44 2.70
C GLY A 52 -0.48 -1.67 1.44
N PHE A 53 -0.52 -0.71 0.50
CA PHE A 53 -1.08 -0.83 -0.84
C PHE A 53 0.02 -0.75 -1.90
N MET A 54 -0.27 -1.24 -3.10
CA MET A 54 0.55 -0.95 -4.27
C MET A 54 0.02 0.33 -4.92
N VAL A 55 0.92 1.27 -5.22
CA VAL A 55 0.60 2.46 -5.99
C VAL A 55 1.32 2.35 -7.32
N THR A 56 0.55 2.33 -8.40
CA THR A 56 1.03 2.21 -9.78
C THR A 56 0.47 3.34 -10.64
N GLN A 57 0.87 3.41 -11.91
CA GLN A 57 0.26 4.33 -12.88
C GLN A 57 -1.25 4.11 -13.06
N ARG A 58 -1.76 2.89 -12.80
CA ARG A 58 -3.19 2.57 -12.92
C ARG A 58 -4.00 2.98 -11.68
N GLY A 59 -3.32 3.40 -10.61
CA GLY A 59 -3.93 3.81 -9.35
C GLY A 59 -3.49 2.95 -8.18
N ILE A 60 -4.40 2.72 -7.24
CA ILE A 60 -4.16 1.91 -6.05
C ILE A 60 -4.54 0.46 -6.37
N GLU A 61 -3.60 -0.45 -6.18
CA GLU A 61 -3.74 -1.88 -6.44
C GLU A 61 -3.57 -2.68 -5.14
N ALA A 62 -4.11 -3.90 -5.14
CA ALA A 62 -3.97 -4.83 -4.04
C ALA A 62 -2.49 -5.25 -3.88
N ASN A 63 -2.04 -5.39 -2.63
CA ASN A 63 -0.68 -5.83 -2.36
C ASN A 63 -0.55 -7.35 -2.61
N PRO A 64 0.33 -7.80 -3.54
CA PRO A 64 0.56 -9.22 -3.80
C PRO A 64 0.94 -10.02 -2.55
N ASP A 65 1.68 -9.42 -1.61
CA ASP A 65 2.06 -10.07 -0.35
C ASP A 65 0.84 -10.39 0.52
N LYS A 66 -0.14 -9.47 0.56
CA LYS A 66 -1.41 -9.67 1.29
C LYS A 66 -2.27 -10.73 0.62
N ILE A 67 -2.28 -10.78 -0.72
CA ILE A 67 -2.99 -11.81 -1.48
C ILE A 67 -2.36 -13.18 -1.21
N LYS A 68 -1.05 -13.28 -1.33
CA LYS A 68 -0.31 -14.51 -1.07
C LYS A 68 -0.54 -15.03 0.35
N ALA A 69 -0.53 -14.13 1.34
CA ALA A 69 -0.83 -14.48 2.73
C ALA A 69 -2.26 -15.00 2.98
N ILE A 70 -3.19 -14.86 2.02
CA ILE A 70 -4.51 -15.49 2.07
C ILE A 70 -4.51 -16.78 1.26
N LEU A 71 -3.86 -16.81 0.09
CA LEU A 71 -3.75 -18.02 -0.74
C LEU A 71 -2.98 -19.15 -0.04
N ASP A 72 -1.99 -18.80 0.78
CA ASP A 72 -1.17 -19.75 1.53
C ASP A 72 -1.85 -20.21 2.83
N VAL A 73 -3.03 -19.67 3.18
CA VAL A 73 -3.78 -20.10 4.37
C VAL A 73 -4.48 -21.41 4.07
N GLY A 74 -4.14 -22.46 4.84
CA GLY A 74 -4.90 -23.71 4.86
C GLY A 74 -6.27 -23.54 5.53
N PRO A 75 -7.10 -24.59 5.57
CA PRO A 75 -8.39 -24.54 6.25
C PRO A 75 -8.23 -24.11 7.72
N PRO A 76 -8.90 -23.04 8.18
CA PRO A 76 -8.76 -22.56 9.55
C PRO A 76 -9.36 -23.59 10.53
N PRO A 77 -8.58 -24.12 11.50
CA PRO A 77 -9.01 -25.16 12.42
C PRO A 77 -9.81 -24.64 13.62
N ASN A 78 -9.85 -23.31 13.84
CA ASN A 78 -10.50 -22.70 14.99
C ASN A 78 -11.08 -21.31 14.67
N ILE A 79 -11.94 -20.82 15.57
CA ILE A 79 -12.63 -19.53 15.42
C ILE A 79 -11.65 -18.36 15.36
N ASN A 80 -10.53 -18.40 16.09
CA ASN A 80 -9.54 -17.32 16.07
C ASN A 80 -8.89 -17.19 14.68
N GLU A 81 -8.60 -18.31 14.03
CA GLU A 81 -8.05 -18.33 12.67
C GLU A 81 -9.09 -17.92 11.62
N VAL A 82 -10.37 -18.27 11.81
CA VAL A 82 -11.47 -17.73 10.98
C VAL A 82 -11.52 -16.21 11.10
N GLN A 83 -11.51 -15.66 12.32
CA GLN A 83 -11.51 -14.20 12.54
C GLN A 83 -10.27 -13.53 11.93
N GLN A 84 -9.10 -14.17 12.03
CA GLN A 84 -7.88 -13.66 11.41
C GLN A 84 -7.99 -13.63 9.89
N LEU A 85 -8.51 -14.70 9.27
CA LEU A 85 -8.76 -14.78 7.84
C LEU A 85 -9.75 -13.70 7.40
N THR A 86 -10.86 -13.55 8.10
CA THR A 86 -11.85 -12.49 7.85
C THR A 86 -11.23 -11.10 7.92
N GLY A 87 -10.36 -10.84 8.90
CA GLY A 87 -9.61 -9.58 9.00
C GLY A 87 -8.67 -9.33 7.81
N ARG A 88 -7.99 -10.38 7.32
CA ARG A 88 -7.14 -10.30 6.11
C ARG A 88 -7.97 -10.02 4.86
N ILE A 89 -9.12 -10.67 4.70
CA ILE A 89 -10.04 -10.45 3.58
C ILE A 89 -10.62 -9.04 3.63
N ALA A 90 -11.03 -8.56 4.81
CA ALA A 90 -11.55 -7.21 5.00
C ALA A 90 -10.54 -6.13 4.54
N ALA A 91 -9.24 -6.35 4.76
CA ALA A 91 -8.19 -5.45 4.27
C ALA A 91 -8.09 -5.38 2.73
N LEU A 92 -8.60 -6.38 2.02
CA LEU A 92 -8.67 -6.46 0.55
C LEU A 92 -10.07 -6.22 -0.02
N SER A 93 -11.10 -6.06 0.83
CA SER A 93 -12.52 -5.93 0.45
C SER A 93 -12.78 -4.92 -0.67
N ARG A 94 -12.05 -3.80 -0.68
CA ARG A 94 -12.16 -2.74 -1.71
C ARG A 94 -11.78 -3.21 -3.12
N PHE A 95 -11.02 -4.30 -3.25
CA PHE A 95 -10.56 -4.88 -4.51
C PHE A 95 -11.39 -6.09 -4.94
N ILE A 96 -12.31 -6.55 -4.08
CA ILE A 96 -13.13 -7.75 -4.31
C ILE A 96 -14.56 -7.28 -4.56
N SER A 97 -15.03 -7.46 -5.80
CA SER A 97 -16.43 -7.18 -6.12
C SER A 97 -17.36 -8.06 -5.27
N LYS A 98 -18.35 -7.42 -4.65
CA LYS A 98 -19.33 -8.06 -3.75
C LYS A 98 -18.68 -8.84 -2.61
N SER A 99 -17.61 -8.32 -2.01
CA SER A 99 -16.89 -8.96 -0.89
C SER A 99 -17.81 -9.41 0.23
N ALA A 100 -18.72 -8.54 0.70
CA ALA A 100 -19.67 -8.90 1.75
C ALA A 100 -20.52 -10.14 1.42
N GLU A 101 -20.94 -10.34 0.17
CA GLU A 101 -21.70 -11.54 -0.24
C GLU A 101 -20.80 -12.79 -0.28
N LYS A 102 -19.54 -12.62 -0.67
CA LYS A 102 -18.56 -13.72 -0.75
C LYS A 102 -18.05 -14.16 0.61
N ASP A 103 -18.02 -13.26 1.57
CA ASP A 103 -17.48 -13.48 2.90
C ASP A 103 -18.55 -14.04 3.87
N LEU A 104 -19.82 -14.08 3.47
CA LEU A 104 -20.95 -14.63 4.23
C LEU A 104 -20.67 -16.01 4.87
N PRO A 105 -20.00 -16.97 4.20
CA PRO A 105 -19.72 -18.28 4.81
C PRO A 105 -18.79 -18.25 6.04
N PHE A 106 -18.13 -17.11 6.32
CA PHE A 106 -17.24 -16.94 7.47
C PHE A 106 -17.89 -16.22 8.66
N PHE A 107 -19.14 -15.78 8.54
CA PHE A 107 -19.93 -15.07 9.57
C PHE A 107 -21.17 -15.85 9.97
#